data_AF-A0A1Q1NI18-F1
#
_entry.id   AF-A0A1Q1NI18-F1
#
_cell.length_a   1.000
_cell.length_b   1.000
_cell.length_c   1.000
_cell.angle_alpha   90.00
_cell.angle_beta   90.00
_cell.angle_gamma   90.00
#
_symmetry.space_group_name_H-M   'P 1'
#
loop_
_entity.id
_entity.type
_entity.pdbx_description
1 polymer ?
#
loop_
_entity_poly.entity_id
_entity_poly.type
_entity_poly.pdbx_seq_one_letter_code
_entity_poly.pdbx_strand_id
1 'polypeptide(L)' 'GTSLKTNPHAMATISRNTVFTNVGETSDGGVWWEGLEPPAPGIQLTDWHKKSWKYGDSTLCAHPNSRFCAPAGQCPIIDP' A
#
# COMPACT_ATOMS: atom_id res chain seq x y z
N GLY A 1 -3.28 -1.14 7.62
CA GLY A 1 -3.22 -0.10 8.67
C GLY A 1 -3.87 1.16 8.15
N THR A 2 -3.20 1.85 7.25
CA THR A 2 -3.79 2.92 6.42
C THR A 2 -4.74 2.33 5.39
N SER A 3 -5.92 2.91 5.20
CA SER A 3 -6.91 2.54 4.17
C SER A 3 -7.85 3.70 3.92
N LEU A 4 -8.75 3.57 2.93
CA LEU A 4 -9.82 4.56 2.70
C LEU A 4 -10.73 4.74 3.92
N LYS A 5 -10.84 3.72 4.79
CA LYS A 5 -11.62 3.77 6.02
C LYS A 5 -10.88 4.48 7.16
N THR A 6 -9.59 4.22 7.32
CA THR A 6 -8.82 4.71 8.48
C THR A 6 -8.14 6.05 8.23
N ASN A 7 -7.72 6.33 6.99
CA ASN A 7 -7.10 7.59 6.62
C ASN A 7 -7.23 7.86 5.09
N PRO A 8 -8.41 8.30 4.63
CA PRO A 8 -8.65 8.59 3.22
C PRO A 8 -7.75 9.70 2.67
N HIS A 9 -7.38 10.68 3.50
CA HIS A 9 -6.48 11.76 3.08
C HIS A 9 -5.07 11.26 2.78
N ALA A 10 -4.52 10.35 3.61
CA ALA A 10 -3.24 9.71 3.30
C ALA A 10 -3.31 8.90 2.00
N MET A 11 -4.40 8.15 1.76
CA MET A 11 -4.59 7.43 0.50
C MET A 11 -4.57 8.37 -0.73
N ALA A 12 -5.20 9.54 -0.61
CA ALA A 12 -5.14 10.56 -1.66
C ALA A 12 -3.71 11.12 -1.84
N THR A 13 -2.99 11.39 -0.75
CA THR A 13 -1.63 11.93 -0.75
C THR A 13 -0.62 11.00 -1.43
N ILE A 14 -0.72 9.69 -1.19
CA ILE A 14 0.27 8.69 -1.65
C ILE A 14 0.05 8.22 -3.11
N SER A 15 -1.00 8.69 -3.77
CA SER A 15 -1.38 8.26 -5.12
C SER A 15 -0.41 8.66 -6.23
N ARG A 16 0.51 9.60 -5.97
CA ARG A 16 1.50 10.10 -6.94
C ARG A 16 2.77 10.55 -6.23
N ASN A 17 3.89 10.60 -6.96
CA ASN A 17 5.19 11.09 -6.48
C ASN A 17 5.60 10.53 -5.10
N THR A 18 5.26 9.28 -4.83
CA THR A 18 5.45 8.65 -3.51
C THR A 18 6.38 7.46 -3.64
N VAL A 19 7.35 7.38 -2.74
CA VAL A 19 8.24 6.22 -2.63
C VAL A 19 7.69 5.29 -1.55
N PHE A 20 7.55 4.02 -1.88
CA PHE A 20 7.13 2.98 -0.94
C PHE A 20 8.30 2.07 -0.60
N THR A 21 8.39 1.65 0.66
CA THR A 21 9.45 0.77 1.16
C THR A 21 8.86 -0.40 1.93
N ASN A 22 9.23 -1.62 1.52
CA ASN A 22 8.82 -2.89 2.13
C ASN A 22 7.31 -3.15 2.16
N VAL A 23 6.58 -2.66 1.15
CA VAL A 23 5.16 -3.01 0.92
C VAL A 23 5.07 -4.17 -0.08
N GLY A 24 3.88 -4.77 -0.20
CA GLY A 24 3.59 -5.70 -1.28
C GLY A 24 3.32 -4.98 -2.60
N GLU A 25 3.50 -5.68 -3.71
CA GLU A 25 3.28 -5.20 -5.07
C GLU A 25 2.19 -6.03 -5.76
N THR A 26 1.27 -5.36 -6.46
CA THR A 26 0.27 -6.02 -7.29
C THR A 26 0.78 -6.17 -8.72
N SER A 27 0.37 -7.23 -9.42
CA SER A 27 0.85 -7.52 -10.79
C SER A 27 0.51 -6.46 -11.85
N ASP A 28 -0.40 -5.53 -11.54
CA ASP A 28 -0.74 -4.36 -12.36
C ASP A 28 0.08 -3.10 -12.00
N GLY A 29 1.10 -3.24 -11.14
CA GLY A 29 2.03 -2.16 -10.79
C GLY A 29 1.56 -1.28 -9.63
N GLY A 30 0.57 -1.74 -8.86
CA GLY A 30 0.11 -1.09 -7.63
C GLY A 30 0.85 -1.59 -6.38
N VAL A 31 0.41 -1.07 -5.23
CA VAL A 31 0.95 -1.42 -3.90
C VAL A 31 -0.13 -2.01 -3.02
N TRP A 32 0.28 -2.91 -2.12
CA TRP A 32 -0.64 -3.58 -1.20
C TRP A 32 -0.01 -3.77 0.19
N TRP A 33 -0.83 -3.76 1.22
CA TRP A 33 -0.45 -4.08 2.61
C TRP A 33 -1.68 -4.52 3.41
N GLU A 34 -1.44 -5.09 4.58
CA GLU A 34 -2.49 -5.62 5.45
C GLU A 34 -3.50 -4.56 5.88
N GLY A 35 -4.78 -4.89 5.77
CA GLY A 35 -5.90 -3.99 6.08
C GLY A 35 -6.39 -3.17 4.88
N LEU A 36 -5.86 -3.42 3.68
CA LEU A 36 -6.54 -3.13 2.42
C LEU A 36 -7.43 -4.32 2.02
N GLU A 37 -8.44 -4.04 1.21
CA GLU A 37 -9.27 -5.08 0.59
C GLU A 37 -8.40 -5.98 -0.32
N PRO A 38 -8.82 -7.24 -0.53
CA PRO A 38 -8.18 -8.11 -1.51
C PRO A 38 -8.12 -7.45 -2.90
N PRO A 39 -7.06 -7.69 -3.69
CA PRO A 39 -6.99 -7.16 -5.04
C PRO A 39 -8.06 -7.79 -5.93
N ALA A 40 -8.36 -7.13 -7.05
CA ALA A 40 -9.35 -7.63 -8.00
C ALA A 40 -9.00 -9.04 -8.51
N PRO A 41 -9.99 -9.86 -8.91
CA PRO A 41 -9.74 -11.20 -9.44
C PRO A 41 -8.73 -11.17 -10.61
N GLY A 42 -7.75 -12.08 -10.57
CA GLY A 42 -6.70 -12.18 -11.58
C GLY A 42 -5.44 -11.35 -11.29
N ILE A 43 -5.49 -10.43 -10.31
CA ILE A 43 -4.30 -9.69 -9.86
C ILE A 43 -3.52 -10.53 -8.84
N GLN A 44 -2.23 -10.71 -9.11
CA GLN A 44 -1.32 -11.44 -8.23
C GLN A 44 -0.62 -10.48 -7.28
N LEU A 45 -0.22 -10.98 -6.10
CA LEU A 45 0.55 -10.22 -5.12
C LEU A 45 1.95 -10.79 -4.98
N THR A 46 2.91 -9.88 -4.81
CA THR A 46 4.29 -10.18 -4.44
C THR A 46 4.56 -9.52 -3.09
N ASP A 47 5.11 -10.27 -2.14
CA ASP A 47 5.46 -9.75 -0.81
C ASP A 47 6.70 -8.85 -0.84
N TRP A 48 6.96 -8.18 0.28
CA TRP A 48 8.13 -7.32 0.46
C TRP A 48 9.49 -8.06 0.41
N HIS A 49 9.51 -9.39 0.44
CA HIS A 49 10.69 -10.22 0.18
C HIS A 49 10.82 -10.64 -1.29
N LYS A 50 9.96 -10.13 -2.18
CA LYS A 50 9.90 -10.46 -3.61
C LYS A 50 9.46 -11.90 -3.90
N LYS A 51 8.60 -12.47 -3.06
CA LYS A 51 8.01 -13.80 -3.23
C LYS A 51 6.54 -13.69 -3.58
N SER A 52 6.02 -14.64 -4.36
CA SER A 52 4.56 -14.71 -4.59
C SER A 52 3.83 -14.89 -3.26
N TRP A 53 2.77 -14.13 -3.07
CA TRP A 53 1.97 -14.11 -1.86
C TRP A 53 0.49 -14.18 -2.22
N LYS A 54 -0.31 -14.85 -1.39
CA LYS A 54 -1.76 -14.94 -1.56
C LYS A 54 -2.47 -14.48 -0.30
N TYR A 55 -3.68 -13.95 -0.50
CA TYR A 55 -4.51 -13.54 0.61
C TYR A 55 -4.81 -14.72 1.53
N GLY A 56 -4.46 -14.58 2.81
CA GLY A 56 -4.61 -15.63 3.82
C GLY A 56 -3.37 -16.50 4.04
N ASP A 57 -2.26 -16.26 3.33
CA ASP A 57 -0.97 -16.87 3.66
C ASP A 57 -0.56 -16.53 5.11
N SER A 58 0.23 -17.42 5.73
CA SER A 58 0.64 -17.26 7.13
C SER A 58 1.66 -16.13 7.36
N THR A 59 2.35 -15.71 6.30
CA THR A 59 3.28 -14.58 6.32
C THR A 59 2.59 -13.29 5.91
N LEU A 60 3.15 -12.15 6.30
CA LEU A 60 2.65 -10.83 5.90
C LEU A 60 3.20 -10.44 4.52
N CYS A 61 2.34 -9.89 3.68
CA CYS A 61 2.67 -9.32 2.37
C CYS A 61 3.52 -8.06 2.49
N ALA A 62 3.22 -7.19 3.46
CA ALA A 62 4.04 -6.03 3.78
C ALA A 62 4.78 -6.22 5.11
N HIS A 63 5.96 -5.61 5.25
CA HIS A 63 6.63 -5.57 6.54
C HIS A 63 5.75 -4.78 7.55
N PRO A 64 5.63 -5.19 8.83
CA PRO A 64 4.79 -4.50 9.82
C PRO A 64 5.11 -3.01 9.99
N ASN A 65 6.37 -2.64 9.74
CA ASN A 65 6.86 -1.26 9.78
C ASN A 65 7.19 -0.69 8.39
N SER A 66 6.55 -1.19 7.34
CA SER A 66 6.63 -0.62 6.00
C SER A 66 6.22 0.86 5.98
N ARG A 67 6.66 1.58 4.95
CA ARG A 67 6.54 3.05 4.88
C ARG A 67 6.19 3.53 3.49
N PHE A 68 5.53 4.68 3.45
CA PHE A 68 5.48 5.57 2.30
C PHE A 68 6.18 6.88 2.65
N CYS A 69 6.83 7.49 1.67
CA CYS A 69 7.42 8.83 1.74
C CYS A 69 6.80 9.65 0.61
N ALA A 70 5.93 10.60 0.97
CA ALA A 70 5.14 11.39 0.04
C ALA A 70 5.33 12.90 0.32
N PRO A 71 5.30 13.77 -0.71
CA PRO A 71 5.37 15.22 -0.52
C PRO A 71 4.14 15.73 0.24
N ALA A 72 4.37 16.50 1.31
CA ALA A 72 3.31 17.02 2.18
C ALA A 72 2.28 17.89 1.42
N GLY A 73 2.73 18.69 0.45
CA GLY A 73 1.87 19.55 -0.37
C GLY A 73 0.86 18.81 -1.27
N GLN A 74 0.93 17.48 -1.36
CA GLN A 74 -0.09 16.68 -2.05
C GLN A 74 -1.29 16.33 -1.17
N CYS A 75 -1.19 16.59 0.14
CA CYS A 75 -2.28 16.30 1.06
C CYS A 75 -3.46 17.25 0.80
N PRO A 76 -4.67 16.72 0.54
CA PRO A 76 -5.83 17.55 0.18
C PRO A 76 -6.34 18.43 1.32
N ILE A 77 -5.83 18.21 2.54
CA ILE A 77 -6.17 18.95 3.76
C ILE A 77 -4.92 19.52 4.42
N ILE A 78 -3.86 19.79 3.64
CA ILE A 78 -2.68 20.50 4.14
C ILE A 78 -3.13 21.90 4.60
N ASP A 79 -2.66 22.32 5.78
CA ASP A 79 -2.94 23.67 6.28
C ASP A 79 -2.27 24.72 5.38
N PRO A 80 -2.92 25.88 5.12
CA PRO A 80 -2.36 26.94 4.28
C PRO A 80 -1.07 27.59 4.81
#